data_AF-A0A921B9L5-F1
#
_entry.id   AF-A0A921B9L5-F1
#
_cell.length_a   1.000
_cell.length_b   1.000
_cell.length_c   1.000
_cell.angle_alpha   90.00
_cell.angle_beta   90.00
_cell.angle_gamma   90.00
#
_symmetry.space_group_name_H-M   'P 1'
#
loop_
_entity.id
_entity.type
_entity.pdbx_description
1 polymer ?
#
loop_
_entity_poly.entity_id
_entity_poly.type
_entity_poly.pdbx_seq_one_letter_code
_entity_poly.pdbx_strand_id
1 'polypeptide(L)'
;MTFIPDDIDWEDEVRIAVEERPSFSPDALTGMEASLRFAGPETLETKIFGRLTAWQNWIFQRPNAVGEQGALKLYGTGKQAGFDKKRV
;
A
#
# COMPACT_ATOMS: atom_id res chain seq x y z
N MET A 1 -7.52 -21.76 -11.87
CA MET A 1 -7.33 -22.58 -10.66
C MET A 1 -5.89 -22.39 -10.21
N THR A 2 -5.65 -22.04 -8.95
CA THR A 2 -4.29 -21.82 -8.42
C THR A 2 -3.63 -23.13 -8.00
N PHE A 3 -4.41 -24.06 -7.42
CA PHE A 3 -4.02 -25.43 -7.08
C PHE A 3 -5.28 -26.33 -7.03
N ILE A 4 -5.12 -27.66 -7.07
CA ILE A 4 -6.20 -28.66 -6.99
C ILE A 4 -5.81 -29.70 -5.92
N PRO A 5 -6.06 -29.44 -4.62
CA PRO A 5 -5.80 -30.43 -3.57
C PRO A 5 -6.79 -31.59 -3.70
N ASP A 6 -6.35 -32.78 -3.30
CA ASP A 6 -7.27 -33.89 -3.05
C ASP A 6 -7.99 -33.70 -1.71
N ASP A 7 -8.89 -34.63 -1.39
CA ASP A 7 -9.68 -34.59 -0.16
C ASP A 7 -8.85 -34.80 1.12
N ILE A 8 -7.66 -35.38 1.00
CA ILE A 8 -6.75 -35.62 2.12
C ILE A 8 -5.98 -34.34 2.46
N ASP A 9 -5.50 -33.61 1.45
CA ASP A 9 -4.65 -32.43 1.64
C ASP A 9 -5.46 -31.12 1.82
N TRP A 10 -6.75 -31.11 1.43
CA TRP A 10 -7.58 -29.90 1.40
C TRP A 10 -7.61 -29.12 2.72
N GLU A 11 -7.86 -29.80 3.84
CA GLU A 11 -8.04 -29.13 5.14
C GLU A 11 -6.76 -28.43 5.61
N ASP A 12 -5.61 -29.09 5.41
CA ASP A 12 -4.33 -28.56 5.88
C ASP A 12 -3.78 -27.48 4.95
N GLU A 13 -3.81 -27.68 3.63
CA GLU A 13 -3.25 -26.69 2.69
C GLU A 13 -4.03 -25.38 2.71
N VAL A 14 -5.36 -25.44 2.72
CA VAL A 14 -6.19 -24.22 2.77
C VAL A 14 -6.01 -23.52 4.12
N ARG A 15 -5.97 -24.27 5.22
CA ARG A 15 -5.74 -23.69 6.55
C ARG A 15 -4.40 -22.99 6.62
N ILE A 16 -3.31 -23.65 6.19
CA ILE A 16 -1.96 -23.07 6.17
C ILE A 16 -1.94 -21.80 5.33
N ALA A 17 -2.48 -21.82 4.11
CA ALA A 17 -2.50 -20.64 3.24
C ALA A 17 -3.29 -19.46 3.84
N VAL A 18 -4.36 -19.74 4.58
CA VAL A 18 -5.16 -18.73 5.28
C VAL A 18 -4.45 -18.20 6.53
N GLU A 19 -3.81 -19.07 7.31
CA GLU A 19 -3.07 -18.73 8.54
C GLU A 19 -1.76 -17.98 8.25
N GLU A 20 -1.10 -18.27 7.12
CA GLU A 20 0.12 -17.57 6.72
C GLU A 20 -0.17 -16.11 6.34
N ARG A 21 -1.33 -15.83 5.74
CA ARG A 21 -1.67 -14.48 5.28
C ARG A 21 -1.66 -13.40 6.38
N PRO A 22 -2.24 -13.61 7.58
CA PRO A 22 -2.10 -12.67 8.69
C PRO A 22 -0.71 -12.68 9.36
N SER A 23 0.14 -13.66 9.07
CA SER A 23 1.49 -13.74 9.65
C SER A 23 2.50 -12.80 8.96
N PHE A 24 2.23 -12.40 7.72
CA PHE A 24 3.06 -11.45 6.98
C PHE A 24 2.71 -9.99 7.26
N SER A 25 3.63 -9.08 6.95
CA SER A 25 3.36 -7.64 7.00
C SER A 25 2.22 -7.28 6.03
N PRO A 26 1.15 -6.63 6.52
CA PRO A 26 0.03 -6.22 5.67
C PRO A 26 0.45 -5.19 4.60
N ASP A 27 1.42 -4.33 4.91
CA ASP A 27 1.96 -3.35 3.96
C ASP A 27 2.68 -4.04 2.81
N ALA A 28 3.49 -5.06 3.12
CA ALA A 28 4.22 -5.84 2.12
C ALA A 28 3.27 -6.65 1.23
N LEU A 29 2.27 -7.33 1.82
CA LEU A 29 1.28 -8.08 1.06
C LEU A 29 0.46 -7.17 0.14
N THR A 30 0.08 -5.98 0.60
CA THR A 30 -0.64 -5.01 -0.22
C THR A 30 0.17 -4.58 -1.44
N GLY A 31 1.46 -4.26 -1.25
CA GLY A 31 2.36 -3.91 -2.35
C GLY A 31 2.58 -5.06 -3.34
N MET A 32 2.74 -6.28 -2.82
CA MET A 32 2.89 -7.49 -3.63
C MET A 32 1.63 -7.75 -4.47
N GLU A 33 0.44 -7.73 -3.86
CA GLU A 33 -0.83 -7.96 -4.56
C GLU A 33 -1.08 -6.90 -5.64
N ALA A 34 -0.80 -5.63 -5.35
CA ALA A 34 -0.92 -4.55 -6.33
C ALA A 34 -0.01 -4.79 -7.55
N SER A 35 1.20 -5.31 -7.33
CA SER A 35 2.16 -5.59 -8.40
C SER A 35 1.79 -6.83 -9.20
N LEU A 36 1.42 -7.93 -8.54
CA LEU A 36 1.11 -9.21 -9.20
C LEU A 36 -0.21 -9.17 -9.96
N ARG A 37 -1.24 -8.49 -9.43
CA ARG A 37 -2.55 -8.39 -10.11
C ARG A 37 -2.52 -7.47 -11.33
N PHE A 38 -1.60 -6.50 -11.36
CA PHE A 38 -1.49 -5.50 -12.43
C PHE A 38 -0.08 -5.51 -13.08
N ALA A 39 0.47 -6.70 -13.31
CA ALA A 39 1.83 -6.89 -13.82
C ALA A 39 2.05 -6.55 -15.32
N GLY A 40 1.01 -6.03 -16.00
CA GLY A 40 0.93 -5.97 -17.45
C GLY A 40 0.62 -4.56 -17.99
N PRO A 41 -0.14 -4.45 -19.09
CA PRO A 41 -0.45 -3.17 -19.72
C PRO A 41 -1.05 -2.14 -18.75
N GLU A 42 -0.62 -0.89 -18.87
CA GLU A 42 -1.17 0.22 -18.09
C GLU A 42 -2.29 0.96 -18.84
N THR A 43 -3.41 1.20 -18.16
CA THR A 43 -4.47 2.11 -18.59
C THR A 43 -4.43 3.42 -17.80
N LEU A 44 -5.32 4.35 -18.09
CA LEU A 44 -5.46 5.55 -17.27
C LEU A 44 -5.79 5.18 -15.81
N GLU A 45 -6.70 4.24 -15.62
CA GLU A 45 -7.17 3.77 -14.32
C GLU A 45 -6.05 3.09 -13.55
N THR A 46 -5.29 2.18 -14.17
CA THR A 46 -4.18 1.51 -13.47
C THR A 46 -3.04 2.48 -13.15
N LYS A 47 -2.83 3.54 -13.94
CA LYS A 47 -1.90 4.64 -13.60
C LYS A 47 -2.38 5.47 -12.42
N ILE A 48 -3.69 5.68 -12.29
CA ILE A 48 -4.28 6.35 -11.13
C ILE A 48 -4.03 5.50 -9.88
N PHE A 49 -4.47 4.24 -9.86
CA PHE A 49 -4.36 3.39 -8.67
C PHE A 49 -2.94 2.91 -8.36
N GLY A 50 -2.08 2.77 -9.38
CA GLY A 50 -0.67 2.46 -9.22
C GLY A 50 0.14 3.71 -8.96
N ARG A 51 0.60 4.35 -10.05
CA ARG A 51 1.60 5.43 -9.99
C ARG A 51 1.14 6.61 -9.14
N LEU A 52 -0.03 7.18 -9.40
CA LEU A 52 -0.48 8.38 -8.69
C LEU A 52 -0.77 8.07 -7.21
N THR A 53 -1.57 7.04 -6.95
CA THR A 53 -1.97 6.68 -5.58
C THR A 53 -0.80 6.17 -4.74
N ALA A 54 0.14 5.39 -5.29
CA ALA A 54 1.30 4.94 -4.51
C ALA A 54 2.19 6.12 -4.06
N TRP A 55 2.46 7.08 -4.95
CA TRP A 55 3.19 8.30 -4.58
C TRP A 55 2.40 9.14 -3.57
N GLN A 56 1.09 9.23 -3.72
CA GLN A 56 0.25 9.95 -2.77
C GLN A 56 0.25 9.28 -1.38
N ASN A 57 0.15 7.96 -1.32
CA ASN A 57 0.22 7.20 -0.07
C ASN A 57 1.55 7.42 0.65
N TRP A 58 2.66 7.49 -0.10
CA TRP A 58 3.96 7.83 0.46
C TRP A 58 4.02 9.27 1.00
N ILE A 59 3.43 10.25 0.29
CA ILE A 59 3.32 11.63 0.78
C ILE A 59 2.50 11.68 2.08
N PHE A 60 1.38 10.97 2.14
CA PHE A 60 0.46 10.98 3.28
C PHE A 60 1.00 10.34 4.55
N GLN A 61 2.05 9.52 4.46
CA GLN A 61 2.69 8.95 5.63
C GLN A 61 3.81 9.85 6.20
N ARG A 62 4.16 10.96 5.53
CA ARG A 62 5.32 11.79 5.91
C ARG A 62 4.95 13.05 6.70
N PRO A 63 5.83 13.50 7.62
CA PRO A 63 5.57 14.66 8.49
C PRO A 63 5.30 15.97 7.75
N ASN A 64 5.91 16.18 6.57
CA ASN A 64 5.68 17.40 5.77
C ASN A 64 4.18 17.58 5.41
N ALA A 65 3.44 16.48 5.19
CA ALA A 65 2.02 16.54 4.89
C ALA A 65 1.15 16.51 6.16
N VAL A 66 1.31 15.48 6.99
CA VAL A 66 0.37 15.15 8.09
C VAL A 66 0.89 15.46 9.50
N GLY A 67 2.16 15.88 9.64
CA GLY A 67 2.78 16.19 10.93
C GLY A 67 2.16 17.43 11.60
N GLU A 68 2.47 17.65 12.89
CA GLU A 68 1.94 18.77 13.68
C GLU A 68 2.22 20.15 13.06
N GLN A 69 3.41 20.33 12.49
CA GLN A 69 3.81 21.53 11.74
C GLN A 69 3.73 21.32 10.22
N GLY A 70 2.99 20.29 9.79
CA GLY A 70 2.81 19.91 8.39
C GLY A 70 1.74 20.73 7.68
N ALA A 71 1.75 20.65 6.34
CA ALA A 71 0.90 21.47 5.49
C ALA A 71 -0.61 21.33 5.79
N LEU A 72 -1.10 20.09 6.01
CA LEU A 72 -2.53 19.86 6.18
C LEU A 72 -3.06 20.41 7.50
N LYS A 73 -2.30 20.27 8.60
CA LYS A 73 -2.73 20.73 9.92
C LYS A 73 -2.68 22.25 10.09
N LEU A 74 -1.75 22.92 9.40
CA LEU A 74 -1.59 24.37 9.50
C LEU A 74 -2.47 25.15 8.52
N TYR A 75 -3.16 24.47 7.61
CA TYR A 75 -4.09 25.12 6.69
C TYR A 75 -5.14 25.93 7.47
N GLY A 76 -5.33 27.21 7.10
CA GLY A 76 -6.26 28.12 7.75
C GLY A 76 -5.78 28.75 9.06
N THR A 77 -4.62 28.35 9.61
CA THR A 77 -4.10 28.90 10.88
C THR A 77 -3.28 30.19 10.73
N GLY A 78 -2.93 30.56 9.50
CA GLY A 78 -2.03 31.69 9.21
C GLY A 78 -0.54 31.42 9.47
N LYS A 79 -0.18 30.22 9.93
CA LYS A 79 1.22 29.81 10.16
C LYS A 79 1.81 29.12 8.94
N GLN A 80 3.10 29.34 8.68
CA GLN A 80 3.84 28.67 7.61
C GLN A 80 4.32 27.28 8.06
N ALA A 81 4.16 26.28 7.19
CA ALA A 81 4.61 24.91 7.47
C ALA A 81 6.14 24.76 7.48
N GLY A 82 6.63 23.91 8.39
CA GLY A 82 8.05 23.58 8.54
C GLY A 82 8.40 22.33 7.74
N PHE A 83 8.89 22.49 6.52
CA PHE A 83 9.26 21.36 5.66
C PHE A 83 10.72 20.94 5.82
N ASP A 84 10.96 19.62 5.89
CA ASP A 84 12.28 19.07 5.57
C ASP A 84 12.52 19.19 4.06
N LYS A 85 13.57 19.92 3.68
CA LYS A 85 13.92 20.25 2.29
C LYS A 85 14.81 19.20 1.64
N LYS A 86 15.25 18.16 2.36
CA LYS A 86 16.02 17.05 1.78
C LYS A 86 15.16 16.27 0.79
N ARG A 87 15.74 15.97 -0.37
CA ARG A 87 15.15 15.05 -1.35
C ARG A 87 15.35 13.60 -0.90
N VAL A 88 14.47 12.72 -1.37
CA VAL A 88 14.54 11.26 -1.22
C VAL A 88 14.77 10.69 -2.61
#